data_AF-A0A973L0L2-F1
#
_entry.id   AF-A0A973L0L2-F1
#
_cell.length_a   1.000
_cell.length_b   1.000
_cell.length_c   1.000
_cell.angle_alpha   90.00
_cell.angle_beta   90.00
_cell.angle_gamma   90.00
#
_symmetry.space_group_name_H-M   'P 1'
#
loop_
_entity.id
_entity.type
_entity.pdbx_description
1 polymer ?
#
loop_
_entity_poly.entity_id
_entity_poly.type
_entity_poly.pdbx_seq_one_letter_code
_entity_poly.pdbx_strand_id
1 'polypeptide(L)'
;VVLDPVGGAVRTANLALLAPHGRLAVYGNLGGFEPVEVSADTLLERGLSVLAYNSSLLSRTHPGRRAAGARQVLDLLGAGRIRVGVGAELPLDAAGSAVAGLAAGKALGKTLLRVA
;
A
#
# COMPACT_ATOMS: atom_id res chain seq x y z
N VAL A 1 -8.24 12.79 -2.05
CA VAL A 1 -6.93 12.08 -2.10
C VAL A 1 -7.23 10.62 -2.40
N VAL A 2 -6.47 10.00 -3.28
CA VAL A 2 -6.57 8.55 -3.57
C VAL A 2 -5.24 7.90 -3.17
N LEU A 3 -5.32 6.76 -2.47
CA LEU A 3 -4.17 5.93 -2.11
C LEU A 3 -4.16 4.72 -3.05
N ASP A 4 -3.10 4.56 -3.83
CA ASP A 4 -3.04 3.55 -4.88
C ASP A 4 -1.94 2.49 -4.64
N PRO A 5 -2.33 1.26 -4.22
CA PRO A 5 -1.45 0.12 -4.16
C PRO A 5 -1.44 -0.74 -5.44
N VAL A 6 -2.26 -0.42 -6.46
CA VAL A 6 -2.59 -1.36 -7.54
C VAL A 6 -1.79 -1.11 -8.81
N GLY A 7 -1.76 0.11 -9.34
CA GLY A 7 -1.10 0.38 -10.63
C GLY A 7 -1.95 0.01 -11.86
N GLY A 8 -1.31 -0.04 -13.03
CA GLY A 8 -1.95 -0.36 -14.31
C GLY A 8 -3.19 0.49 -14.62
N ALA A 9 -4.21 -0.13 -15.23
CA ALA A 9 -5.47 0.54 -15.59
C ALA A 9 -6.22 1.13 -14.38
N VAL A 10 -6.06 0.53 -13.18
CA VAL A 10 -6.66 1.06 -11.93
C VAL A 10 -6.04 2.40 -11.57
N ARG A 11 -4.74 2.61 -11.79
CA ARG A 11 -4.10 3.91 -11.56
C ARG A 11 -4.64 4.98 -12.50
N THR A 12 -4.83 4.67 -13.78
CA THR A 12 -5.44 5.58 -14.75
C THR A 12 -6.85 5.98 -14.33
N ALA A 13 -7.67 5.01 -13.91
CA ALA A 13 -9.01 5.28 -13.38
C ALA A 13 -8.96 6.14 -12.11
N ASN A 14 -8.04 5.85 -11.20
CA ASN A 14 -7.84 6.63 -9.96
C ASN A 14 -7.49 8.10 -10.23
N LEU A 15 -6.71 8.41 -11.27
CA LEU A 15 -6.40 9.79 -11.68
C LEU A 15 -7.63 10.53 -12.21
N ALA A 16 -8.53 9.84 -12.91
CA ALA A 16 -9.76 10.42 -13.40
C ALA A 16 -10.69 10.82 -12.24
N LEU A 17 -10.73 10.04 -11.16
CA LEU A 17 -11.56 10.27 -9.96
C LEU A 17 -11.14 11.48 -9.10
N LEU A 18 -9.99 12.10 -9.36
CA LEU A 18 -9.52 13.22 -8.55
C LEU A 18 -10.36 14.49 -8.80
N ALA A 19 -10.84 15.11 -7.72
CA ALA A 19 -11.34 16.47 -7.74
C ALA A 19 -10.20 17.47 -8.11
N PRO A 20 -10.51 18.71 -8.54
CA PRO A 20 -9.50 19.76 -8.70
C PRO A 20 -8.60 19.86 -7.46
N HIS A 21 -7.29 20.00 -7.67
CA HIS A 21 -6.28 19.98 -6.59
C HIS A 21 -6.15 18.64 -5.82
N GLY A 22 -6.72 17.58 -6.38
CA GLY A 22 -6.63 16.22 -5.84
C GLY A 22 -5.21 15.65 -5.91
N ARG A 23 -4.93 14.72 -5.01
CA ARG A 23 -3.63 14.03 -4.91
C ARG A 23 -3.81 12.53 -5.02
N LEU A 24 -2.98 11.89 -5.84
CA LEU A 24 -2.78 10.45 -5.90
C LEU A 24 -1.47 10.09 -5.18
N ALA A 25 -1.54 9.24 -4.17
CA ALA A 25 -0.36 8.69 -3.50
C ALA A 25 -0.14 7.23 -3.94
N VAL A 26 0.90 7.00 -4.72
CA VAL A 26 1.33 5.70 -5.23
C VAL A 26 2.22 5.01 -4.21
N TYR A 27 1.89 3.79 -3.81
CA TYR A 27 2.69 3.02 -2.85
C TYR A 27 2.73 1.50 -3.11
N GLY A 28 2.28 1.06 -4.28
CA GLY A 28 2.33 -0.34 -4.70
C GLY A 28 1.95 -0.52 -6.17
N ASN A 29 2.16 -1.74 -6.66
CA ASN A 29 1.89 -2.19 -8.03
C ASN A 29 1.29 -3.62 -8.02
N LEU A 30 0.26 -3.87 -7.21
CA LEU A 30 -0.37 -5.20 -7.08
C LEU A 30 -0.92 -5.74 -8.42
N GLY A 31 -1.36 -4.85 -9.32
CA GLY A 31 -1.87 -5.18 -10.64
C GLY A 31 -0.79 -5.36 -11.71
N GLY A 32 0.49 -5.30 -11.35
CA GLY A 32 1.63 -5.42 -12.27
C GLY A 32 2.45 -4.14 -12.40
N PHE A 33 3.59 -4.26 -13.09
CA PHE A 33 4.61 -3.21 -13.19
C PHE A 33 4.59 -2.44 -14.53
N GLU A 34 3.54 -2.64 -15.33
CA GLU A 34 3.39 -1.89 -16.58
C GLU A 34 3.41 -0.37 -16.31
N PRO A 35 4.20 0.39 -17.09
CA PRO A 35 4.24 1.84 -16.95
C PRO A 35 2.85 2.46 -17.09
N VAL A 36 2.56 3.44 -16.23
CA VAL A 36 1.36 4.27 -16.34
C VAL A 36 1.80 5.68 -16.68
N GLU A 37 1.51 6.10 -17.90
CA GLU A 37 1.82 7.45 -18.36
C GLU A 37 0.90 8.47 -17.70
N VAL A 38 1.47 9.57 -17.23
CA VAL A 38 0.75 10.67 -16.63
C VAL A 38 1.20 11.96 -17.28
N SER A 39 0.29 12.62 -17.99
CA SER A 39 0.58 13.90 -18.65
C SER A 39 0.77 15.02 -17.63
N ALA A 40 1.91 15.70 -17.70
CA ALA A 40 2.17 16.89 -16.88
C ALA A 40 1.18 18.01 -17.18
N ASP A 41 0.73 18.15 -18.44
CA ASP A 41 -0.25 19.16 -18.84
C ASP A 41 -1.60 18.89 -18.19
N THR A 42 -2.06 17.63 -18.18
CA THR A 42 -3.29 17.26 -17.47
C THR A 42 -3.18 17.52 -15.96
N LEU A 43 -2.01 17.26 -15.36
CA LEU A 43 -1.79 17.59 -13.95
C LEU A 43 -1.85 19.10 -13.72
N LEU A 44 -1.24 19.90 -14.60
CA LEU A 44 -1.24 21.36 -14.51
C LEU A 44 -2.66 21.93 -14.67
N GLU A 45 -3.36 21.57 -15.74
CA GLU A 45 -4.70 22.06 -16.08
C GLU A 45 -5.71 21.79 -14.96
N ARG A 46 -5.64 20.60 -14.34
CA ARG A 46 -6.54 20.19 -13.25
C ARG A 46 -5.97 20.47 -11.85
N GLY A 47 -4.76 21.01 -11.77
CA GLY A 47 -4.03 21.27 -10.53
C GLY A 47 -3.72 20.02 -9.69
N LEU A 48 -3.60 18.85 -10.29
CA LEU A 48 -3.43 17.57 -9.60
C LEU A 48 -1.98 17.30 -9.18
N SER A 49 -1.78 16.40 -8.21
CA SER A 49 -0.44 15.91 -7.86
C SER A 49 -0.39 14.38 -7.81
N VAL A 50 0.72 13.83 -8.31
CA VAL A 50 1.09 12.43 -8.13
C VAL A 50 2.31 12.37 -7.22
N LEU A 51 2.21 11.60 -6.14
CA LEU A 51 3.22 11.46 -5.10
C LEU A 51 3.54 9.99 -4.92
N ALA A 52 4.78 9.65 -4.59
CA ALA A 52 5.19 8.28 -4.30
C ALA A 52 5.52 8.12 -2.81
N TYR A 53 5.15 6.98 -2.24
CA TYR A 53 5.58 6.55 -0.91
C TYR A 53 6.26 5.18 -0.99
N ASN A 54 7.48 5.11 -0.44
CA ASN A 54 8.26 3.89 -0.38
C ASN A 54 8.75 3.69 1.07
N SER A 55 8.12 2.77 1.79
CA SER A 55 8.49 2.47 3.18
C SER A 55 9.90 1.92 3.32
N SER A 56 10.38 1.15 2.34
CA SER A 56 11.74 0.58 2.35
C SER A 56 12.81 1.65 2.13
N LEU A 57 12.53 2.64 1.28
CA LEU A 57 13.39 3.82 1.13
C LEU A 57 13.34 4.69 2.40
N LEU A 58 12.18 4.88 3.00
CA LEU A 58 12.03 5.65 4.24
C LEU A 58 12.81 5.00 5.39
N SER A 59 12.74 3.67 5.53
CA SER A 59 13.52 2.94 6.54
C SER A 59 15.03 3.15 6.39
N ARG A 60 15.54 3.29 5.17
CA ARG A 60 16.97 3.49 4.89
C ARG A 60 17.43 4.93 5.07
N THR A 61 16.61 5.89 4.63
CA THR A 61 16.99 7.31 4.59
C THR A 61 16.61 8.07 5.86
N HIS A 62 15.52 7.67 6.52
CA HIS A 62 15.00 8.34 7.73
C HIS A 62 14.47 7.31 8.74
N PRO A 63 15.32 6.40 9.25
CA PRO A 63 14.91 5.32 10.15
C PRO A 63 14.18 5.82 11.40
N GLY A 64 14.60 6.96 11.97
CA GLY A 64 13.93 7.58 13.12
C GLY A 64 12.48 7.96 12.82
N ARG A 65 12.21 8.53 11.64
CA ARG A 65 10.85 8.86 11.19
C ARG A 65 10.01 7.60 10.98
N ARG A 66 10.59 6.54 10.40
CA ARG A 66 9.90 5.26 10.23
C ARG A 66 9.54 4.62 11.57
N ALA A 67 10.45 4.64 12.54
CA ALA A 67 10.26 4.11 13.87
C ALA A 67 9.19 4.90 14.66
N ALA A 68 9.21 6.22 14.58
CA ALA A 68 8.19 7.07 15.21
C ALA A 68 6.78 6.73 14.70
N GLY A 69 6.61 6.61 13.38
CA GLY A 69 5.34 6.19 12.79
C GLY A 69 4.91 4.78 13.19
N ALA A 70 5.87 3.84 13.31
CA ALA A 70 5.57 2.49 13.79
C ALA A 70 5.05 2.48 15.23
N ARG A 71 5.68 3.25 16.13
CA ARG A 71 5.24 3.38 17.54
C ARG A 71 3.82 3.92 17.63
N GLN A 72 3.51 5.00 16.90
CA GLN A 72 2.16 5.56 16.86
C GLN A 72 1.10 4.52 16.44
N VAL A 73 1.39 3.71 15.43
CA VAL A 73 0.47 2.64 14.99
C VAL A 73 0.30 1.57 16.08
N LEU A 74 1.39 1.17 16.75
CA LEU A 74 1.35 0.22 17.85
C LEU A 74 0.57 0.75 19.06
N ASP A 75 0.69 2.05 19.38
CA ASP A 75 -0.06 2.69 20.45
C ASP A 75 -1.56 2.68 20.14
N LEU A 76 -1.95 2.99 18.89
CA LEU A 76 -3.34 2.93 18.46
C LEU A 76 -3.90 1.49 18.50
N LEU A 77 -3.08 0.48 18.18
CA LEU A 77 -3.43 -0.93 18.30
C LEU A 77 -3.62 -1.33 19.77
N GLY A 78 -2.66 -1.00 20.62
CA GLY A 78 -2.72 -1.30 22.06
C GLY A 78 -3.90 -0.62 22.76
N ALA A 79 -4.28 0.58 22.31
CA ALA A 79 -5.46 1.30 22.78
C ALA A 79 -6.79 0.81 22.14
N GLY A 80 -6.76 -0.20 21.26
CA GLY A 80 -7.95 -0.72 20.58
C GLY A 80 -8.62 0.25 19.59
N ARG A 81 -7.95 1.35 19.24
CA ARG A 81 -8.46 2.37 18.31
C ARG A 81 -8.44 1.92 16.85
N ILE A 82 -7.55 0.98 16.54
CA ILE A 82 -7.49 0.27 15.27
C ILE A 82 -7.37 -1.23 15.51
N ARG A 83 -7.77 -2.04 14.53
CA ARG A 83 -7.69 -3.50 14.56
C ARG A 83 -6.99 -4.00 13.31
N VAL A 84 -6.17 -5.04 13.43
CA VAL A 84 -5.62 -5.76 12.27
C VAL A 84 -6.60 -6.87 11.89
N GLY A 85 -7.09 -6.85 10.66
CA GLY A 85 -7.84 -7.97 10.11
C GLY A 85 -6.88 -9.13 9.83
N VAL A 86 -6.83 -10.12 10.71
CA VAL A 86 -6.13 -11.39 10.47
C VAL A 86 -7.10 -12.30 9.71
N GLY A 87 -6.71 -12.73 8.51
CA GLY A 87 -7.55 -13.63 7.71
C GLY A 87 -7.14 -15.08 7.78
N ALA A 88 -5.87 -15.37 8.05
CA ALA A 88 -5.38 -16.72 8.24
C ALA A 88 -4.16 -16.72 9.17
N GLU A 89 -4.04 -17.77 9.96
CA GLU A 89 -2.83 -18.11 10.69
C GLU A 89 -2.45 -19.55 10.35
N LEU A 90 -1.24 -19.74 9.85
CA LEU A 90 -0.76 -21.01 9.29
C LEU A 90 0.56 -21.40 9.97
N PRO A 91 0.89 -22.70 10.08
CA PRO A 91 2.22 -23.12 10.50
C PRO A 91 3.30 -22.68 9.48
N LEU A 92 4.54 -22.55 9.91
CA LEU A 92 5.64 -22.07 9.06
C LEU A 92 5.89 -22.97 7.83
N ASP A 93 5.68 -24.27 7.94
CA ASP A 93 5.80 -25.23 6.83
C ASP A 93 4.77 -24.99 5.70
N ALA A 94 3.68 -24.27 5.98
CA ALA A 94 2.69 -23.84 4.99
C ALA A 94 3.08 -22.52 4.28
N ALA A 95 4.29 -22.00 4.45
CA ALA A 95 4.72 -20.74 3.81
C ALA A 95 4.51 -20.74 2.28
N GLY A 96 4.80 -21.86 1.60
CA GLY A 96 4.62 -21.97 0.16
C GLY A 96 3.16 -21.80 -0.28
N SER A 97 2.22 -22.44 0.41
CA SER A 97 0.80 -22.31 0.10
C SER A 97 0.25 -20.93 0.46
N ALA A 98 0.75 -20.32 1.55
CA ALA A 98 0.42 -18.95 1.93
C ALA A 98 0.82 -17.94 0.84
N VAL A 99 2.05 -18.05 0.32
CA VAL A 99 2.56 -17.19 -0.76
C VAL A 99 1.79 -17.43 -2.06
N ALA A 100 1.52 -18.68 -2.43
CA ALA A 100 0.71 -19.00 -3.60
C ALA A 100 -0.72 -18.43 -3.50
N GLY A 101 -1.33 -18.50 -2.32
CA GLY A 101 -2.64 -17.90 -2.05
C GLY A 101 -2.65 -16.38 -2.20
N LEU A 102 -1.60 -15.70 -1.71
CA LEU A 102 -1.42 -14.27 -1.89
C LEU A 102 -1.27 -13.89 -3.37
N ALA A 103 -0.43 -14.61 -4.11
CA ALA A 103 -0.23 -14.38 -5.55
C ALA A 103 -1.51 -14.61 -6.36
N ALA A 104 -2.35 -15.58 -5.96
CA ALA A 104 -3.65 -15.84 -6.56
C ALA A 104 -4.75 -14.85 -6.11
N GLY A 105 -4.42 -13.82 -5.31
CA GLY A 105 -5.39 -12.83 -4.82
C GLY A 105 -6.40 -13.38 -3.81
N LYS A 106 -6.14 -14.55 -3.21
CA LYS A 106 -7.05 -15.22 -2.25
C LYS A 106 -6.86 -14.75 -0.80
N ALA A 107 -5.80 -14.01 -0.51
CA ALA A 107 -5.51 -13.52 0.82
C ALA A 107 -6.45 -12.36 1.19
N LEU A 108 -7.36 -12.61 2.13
CA LEU A 108 -8.14 -11.57 2.80
C LEU A 108 -7.43 -11.17 4.09
N GLY A 109 -7.23 -9.87 4.34
CA GLY A 109 -6.53 -9.40 5.54
C GLY A 109 -5.05 -9.82 5.59
N LYS A 110 -4.52 -10.04 6.80
CA LYS A 110 -3.15 -10.51 7.02
C LYS A 110 -3.11 -12.01 7.23
N THR A 111 -2.20 -12.65 6.49
CA THR A 111 -1.80 -14.05 6.71
C THR A 111 -0.60 -14.06 7.64
N LEU A 112 -0.70 -14.80 8.75
CA LEU A 112 0.35 -14.96 9.73
C LEU A 112 0.97 -16.35 9.60
N LEU A 113 2.28 -16.44 9.77
CA LEU A 113 3.00 -17.70 9.87
C LEU A 113 3.49 -17.87 11.31
N ARG A 114 3.07 -18.96 11.96
CA ARG A 114 3.49 -19.29 13.32
C ARG A 114 4.87 -19.95 13.27
N VAL A 115 5.83 -19.31 13.91
CA VAL A 115 7.17 -19.86 14.16
C VAL A 115 7.14 -20.51 15.54
N ALA A 116 7.49 -21.79 15.62
CA ALA A 116 7.59 -22.54 16.88
C ALA A 116 8.86 -22.15 17.66
#